data_AF-A0A1G8VQG1-F1
#
_entry.id   AF-A0A1G8VQG1-F1
#
_cell.length_a   1.000
_cell.length_b   1.000
_cell.length_c   1.000
_cell.angle_alpha   90.00
_cell.angle_beta   90.00
_cell.angle_gamma   90.00
#
_symmetry.space_group_name_H-M   'P 1'
#
loop_
_entity.id
_entity.type
_entity.pdbx_description
1 polymer ?
#
loop_
_entity_poly.entity_id
_entity_poly.type
_entity_poly.pdbx_seq_one_letter_code
_entity_poly.pdbx_strand_id
1 'polypeptide(L)'
;MPRLSTSSGTLPLVTGLTTATVLCAVAVFTVVSSGCDDPGSYETDGEAVRLVGGCVSREDLPVNPEEVTTPAAPAPSWSVEGAKS
;
A
#
# COMPACT_ATOMS: atom_id res chain seq x y z
N MET A 1 -13.71 3.52 42.06
CA MET A 1 -12.47 2.78 41.78
C MET A 1 -12.85 1.39 41.24
N PRO A 2 -12.96 1.20 39.92
CA PRO A 2 -13.25 -0.13 39.39
C PRO A 2 -12.03 -1.02 39.66
N ARG A 3 -12.23 -2.10 40.41
CA ARG A 3 -11.23 -3.16 40.51
C ARG A 3 -11.18 -3.83 39.14
N LEU A 4 -10.05 -3.69 38.45
CA LEU A 4 -9.71 -4.50 37.29
C LEU A 4 -9.73 -5.96 37.76
N SER A 5 -10.82 -6.64 37.44
CA SER A 5 -11.04 -8.03 37.76
C SER A 5 -9.94 -8.85 37.10
N THR A 6 -9.01 -9.39 37.89
CA THR A 6 -7.96 -10.32 37.47
C THR A 6 -8.55 -11.71 37.17
N SER A 7 -9.71 -11.75 36.51
CA SER A 7 -10.38 -12.98 36.14
C SER A 7 -9.96 -13.37 34.72
N SER A 8 -9.12 -14.40 34.63
CA SER A 8 -8.73 -15.11 33.40
C SER A 8 -7.99 -14.29 32.33
N GLY A 9 -6.66 -14.18 32.48
CA GLY A 9 -5.75 -13.52 31.52
C GLY A 9 -5.72 -14.10 30.10
N THR A 10 -6.49 -15.15 29.80
CA THR A 10 -6.61 -15.72 28.45
C THR A 10 -7.64 -15.00 27.59
N LEU A 11 -8.73 -14.46 28.16
CA LEU A 11 -9.73 -13.69 27.42
C LEU A 11 -9.14 -12.45 26.72
N PRO A 12 -8.41 -11.55 27.41
CA PRO A 12 -7.81 -10.39 26.75
C PRO A 12 -6.77 -10.80 25.70
N LEU A 13 -6.02 -11.87 25.94
CA LEU A 13 -5.04 -12.41 24.99
C LEU A 13 -5.71 -12.89 23.69
N VAL A 14 -6.79 -13.67 23.82
CA VAL A 14 -7.57 -14.17 22.68
C VAL A 14 -8.16 -13.01 21.89
N THR A 15 -8.72 -12.00 22.56
CA THR A 15 -9.25 -10.82 21.87
C THR A 15 -8.16 -10.06 21.11
N GLY A 16 -6.97 -9.91 21.70
CA GLY A 16 -5.83 -9.25 21.06
C GLY A 16 -5.35 -10.00 19.82
N LEU A 17 -5.14 -11.32 19.95
CA LEU A 17 -4.77 -12.19 18.82
C LEU A 17 -5.81 -12.12 17.71
N THR A 18 -7.09 -12.25 18.04
CA THR A 18 -8.19 -12.19 17.07
C THR A 18 -8.15 -10.86 16.30
N THR A 19 -8.02 -9.74 17.01
CA THR A 19 -7.94 -8.41 16.42
C THR A 19 -6.74 -8.26 15.49
N ALA A 20 -5.57 -8.75 15.91
CA ALA A 20 -4.36 -8.72 15.10
C ALA A 20 -4.53 -9.53 13.80
N THR A 21 -5.09 -10.75 13.87
CA THR A 21 -5.39 -11.55 12.67
C THR A 21 -6.37 -10.86 11.73
N VAL A 22 -7.41 -10.23 12.28
CA VAL A 22 -8.38 -9.47 11.46
C VAL A 22 -7.68 -8.32 10.75
N LEU A 23 -6.84 -7.55 11.45
CA LEU A 23 -6.08 -6.44 10.82
C LEU A 23 -5.13 -6.93 9.73
N CYS A 24 -4.41 -8.03 9.96
CA CYS A 24 -3.55 -8.64 8.94
C CYS A 24 -4.35 -9.10 7.72
N ALA A 25 -5.50 -9.74 7.94
CA ALA A 25 -6.38 -10.17 6.86
C ALA A 25 -6.91 -8.98 6.05
N VAL A 26 -7.30 -7.89 6.71
CA VAL A 26 -7.73 -6.65 6.04
C VAL A 26 -6.59 -6.08 5.19
N ALA A 27 -5.37 -6.03 5.70
CA ALA A 27 -4.23 -5.53 4.94
C ALA A 27 -3.98 -6.35 3.66
N VAL A 28 -3.96 -7.68 3.78
CA VAL A 28 -3.80 -8.57 2.61
C VAL A 28 -4.98 -8.42 1.65
N PHE A 29 -6.21 -8.37 2.17
CA PHE A 29 -7.41 -8.18 1.36
C PHE A 29 -7.37 -6.87 0.58
N THR A 30 -6.92 -5.78 1.20
CA THR A 30 -6.75 -4.49 0.50
C THR A 30 -5.76 -4.61 -0.65
N VAL A 31 -4.61 -5.25 -0.45
CA VAL A 31 -3.60 -5.43 -1.53
C VAL A 31 -4.17 -6.27 -2.67
N VAL A 32 -4.86 -7.37 -2.35
CA VAL A 32 -5.47 -8.26 -3.37
C VAL A 32 -6.63 -7.57 -4.08
N SER A 33 -7.45 -6.79 -3.35
CA SER A 33 -8.57 -6.02 -3.91
C SER A 33 -8.10 -4.84 -4.77
N SER A 34 -6.92 -4.27 -4.46
CA SER A 34 -6.21 -3.35 -5.35
C SER A 34 -5.52 -4.04 -6.52
N GLY A 35 -5.58 -5.39 -6.57
CA GLY A 35 -5.09 -6.17 -7.70
C GLY A 35 -5.75 -5.70 -8.99
N CYS A 36 -4.95 -5.70 -10.05
CA CYS A 36 -5.30 -5.18 -11.37
C CYS A 36 -6.31 -6.07 -12.14
N ASP A 37 -7.35 -6.57 -11.46
CA ASP A 37 -8.40 -7.42 -12.06
C ASP A 37 -9.38 -6.61 -12.93
N ASP A 38 -9.44 -5.29 -12.74
CA ASP A 38 -10.21 -4.38 -13.58
C ASP A 38 -9.32 -3.81 -14.71
N PRO A 39 -9.56 -4.17 -15.98
CA PRO A 39 -8.74 -3.74 -17.11
C PRO A 39 -8.88 -2.26 -17.46
N GLY A 40 -9.67 -1.48 -16.70
CA GLY A 40 -10.00 -0.09 -17.02
C GLY A 40 -10.95 0.02 -18.22
N SER A 41 -11.50 1.22 -18.41
CA SER A 41 -12.41 1.53 -19.51
C SER A 41 -11.97 2.78 -20.26
N TYR A 42 -12.16 2.78 -21.57
CA TYR A 42 -11.94 3.96 -22.39
C TYR A 42 -13.21 4.80 -22.42
N GLU A 43 -13.13 6.01 -21.87
CA GLU A 43 -14.20 7.00 -21.95
C GLU A 43 -13.81 8.08 -22.97
N THR A 44 -14.79 8.53 -23.75
CA THR A 44 -14.58 9.62 -24.72
C THR A 44 -14.89 10.95 -24.04
N ASP A 45 -13.92 11.84 -24.00
CA ASP A 45 -14.00 13.18 -23.42
C ASP A 45 -13.71 14.22 -24.52
N GLY A 46 -14.78 14.66 -25.19
CA GLY A 46 -14.69 15.54 -26.35
C GLY A 46 -14.05 14.85 -27.57
N GLU A 47 -12.92 15.39 -28.03
CA GLU A 47 -12.13 14.82 -29.14
C GLU A 47 -11.09 13.79 -28.67
N ALA A 48 -10.91 13.62 -27.35
CA ALA A 48 -9.91 12.73 -26.78
C ALA A 48 -10.53 11.47 -26.17
N VAL A 49 -9.80 10.36 -26.21
CA VAL A 49 -10.14 9.14 -25.47
C VAL A 49 -9.27 9.08 -24.23
N ARG A 50 -9.89 9.00 -23.06
CA ARG A 50 -9.23 8.86 -21.77
C ARG A 50 -9.40 7.42 -21.27
N LEU A 51 -8.31 6.79 -20.87
CA LEU A 51 -8.39 5.55 -20.10
C LEU A 51 -8.67 5.91 -18.64
N VAL A 52 -9.78 5.41 -18.12
CA VAL A 52 -10.24 5.60 -16.75
C VAL A 52 -10.13 4.25 -16.03
N GLY A 53 -9.50 4.26 -14.86
CA GLY A 53 -9.11 3.02 -14.20
C GLY A 53 -8.00 2.30 -14.98
N GLY A 54 -7.93 0.99 -14.82
CA GLY A 54 -6.86 0.19 -15.41
C GLY A 54 -5.60 0.26 -14.57
N CYS A 55 -5.05 -0.91 -14.30
CA CYS A 55 -3.98 -1.10 -13.36
C CYS A 55 -2.87 -1.80 -14.14
N VAL A 56 -1.69 -1.19 -14.19
CA VAL A 56 -0.59 -1.60 -15.07
C VAL A 56 0.32 -2.58 -14.32
N SER A 57 0.56 -3.76 -14.89
CA SER A 57 1.45 -4.77 -14.31
C SER A 57 2.90 -4.35 -14.45
N ARG A 58 3.77 -4.74 -13.51
CA ARG A 58 5.20 -4.36 -13.54
C ARG A 58 5.91 -4.86 -14.78
N GLU A 59 5.45 -6.00 -15.30
CA GLU A 59 5.93 -6.69 -16.50
C GLU A 59 5.59 -5.91 -17.78
N ASP A 60 4.54 -5.09 -17.75
CA ASP A 60 4.11 -4.24 -18.86
C ASP A 60 4.83 -2.88 -18.88
N LEU A 61 5.53 -2.51 -17.79
CA LEU A 61 6.37 -1.31 -17.79
C LEU A 61 7.64 -1.58 -18.59
N PRO A 62 8.02 -0.68 -19.52
CA PRO A 62 9.33 -0.74 -20.13
C PRO A 62 10.39 -0.51 -19.06
N VAL A 63 11.12 -1.57 -18.69
CA VAL A 63 12.36 -1.45 -17.91
C VAL A 63 13.39 -0.78 -18.80
N ASN A 64 13.81 0.45 -18.48
CA ASN A 64 14.90 1.08 -19.18
C ASN A 64 16.19 0.28 -18.90
N PRO A 65 16.82 -0.38 -19.91
CA PRO A 65 18.03 -1.17 -19.67
C PRO A 65 19.26 -0.31 -19.31
N GLU A 66 19.18 1.02 -19.50
CA GLU A 66 20.23 1.96 -19.08
C GLU A 66 20.10 2.35 -17.61
N GLU A 67 20.39 1.39 -16.72
CA GLU A 67 21.10 1.73 -15.48
C GLU A 67 22.60 1.45 -15.69
N VAL A 68 23.16 1.96 -16.79
CA VAL A 68 24.60 2.08 -16.97
C VAL A 68 25.04 3.33 -16.22
N THR A 69 25.44 3.15 -14.96
CA THR A 69 26.26 4.06 -14.14
C THR A 69 26.11 5.54 -14.50
N THR A 70 25.01 6.16 -14.08
CA THR A 70 24.96 7.63 -13.97
C THR A 70 25.83 8.03 -12.78
N PRO A 71 26.88 8.87 -12.96
CA PRO A 71 27.61 9.46 -11.83
C PRO A 71 26.63 10.17 -10.91
N ALA A 72 26.73 9.92 -9.60
CA ALA A 72 25.81 10.35 -8.55
C ALA A 72 25.11 11.69 -8.86
N ALA A 73 23.80 11.63 -9.11
CA ALA A 73 22.97 12.82 -9.19
C ALA A 73 23.14 13.63 -7.90
N PRO A 74 23.24 14.97 -7.96
CA PRO A 74 23.31 15.79 -6.76
C PRO A 74 22.06 15.54 -5.91
N ALA A 75 22.27 15.42 -4.59
CA ALA A 75 21.22 15.08 -3.64
C ALA A 75 20.00 16.00 -3.80
N PRO A 76 18.76 15.45 -3.73
CA PRO A 76 17.57 16.28 -3.83
C PRO A 76 17.51 17.27 -2.66
N SER A 77 17.21 18.53 -2.95
CA SER A 77 17.18 19.61 -1.95
C SER A 77 15.93 19.62 -1.06
N TRP A 78 15.08 18.59 -1.15
CA TRP A 78 13.96 18.46 -0.21
C TRP A 78 14.48 17.78 1.05
N SER A 79 14.75 18.58 2.08
CA SER A 79 15.09 18.10 3.40
C SER A 79 13.93 17.28 3.95
N VAL A 80 14.21 16.06 4.37
CA VAL A 80 13.29 15.29 5.22
C VAL A 80 13.35 15.90 6.62
N GLU A 81 12.62 17.00 6.82
CA GLU A 81 12.34 17.59 8.12
C GLU A 81 11.51 16.60 8.95
N GLY A 82 12.16 15.66 9.62
CA GLY A 82 11.46 14.70 10.46
C GLY A 82 12.30 13.58 11.06
N ALA A 83 13.53 13.35 10.58
CA ALA A 83 14.44 12.41 11.22
C ALA A 83 15.23 13.10 12.35
N LYS A 84 14.56 13.40 13.46
CA LYS A 84 15.25 13.66 14.73
C LYS A 84 14.54 12.92 15.86
N SER A 85 15.23 11.90 16.36
CA SER A 85 14.99 11.25 17.66
C SER A 85 15.32 12.17 18.82
#